data_AF-A0A2G8HR99-F1
#
_entry.id   AF-A0A2G8HR99-F1
#
_cell.length_a   1.000
_cell.length_b   1.000
_cell.length_c   1.000
_cell.angle_alpha   90.00
_cell.angle_beta   90.00
_cell.angle_gamma   90.00
#
_symmetry.space_group_name_H-M   'P 1'
#
loop_
_entity.id
_entity.type
_entity.pdbx_description
1 polymer ?
#
loop_
_entity_poly.entity_id
_entity_poly.type
_entity_poly.pdbx_seq_one_letter_code
_entity_poly.pdbx_strand_id
1 'polypeptide(L)'
;MRKTYLTIILVLISSNILAKSESLPVHSYIDTEFEAMFELKVFEYPKIILDCQSFFHQLVVYKDISAGDEVKRSFHLDFEQCYAAHEFLYQSQDERRPVCLTLDFDEGAIAFSNAPIEECK
;
A
#
# COMPACT_ATOMS: atom_id res chain seq x y z
N MET A 1 -10.02 -27.74 -41.85
CA MET A 1 -10.36 -26.54 -41.05
C MET A 1 -10.41 -26.87 -39.55
N ARG A 2 -9.35 -27.46 -38.98
CA ARG A 2 -9.34 -27.94 -37.58
C ARG A 2 -8.10 -27.52 -36.79
N LYS A 3 -7.14 -26.84 -37.45
CA LYS A 3 -5.84 -26.45 -36.88
C LYS A 3 -5.79 -24.99 -36.39
N THR A 4 -6.75 -24.15 -36.80
CA THR A 4 -6.80 -22.71 -36.44
C THR A 4 -7.43 -22.44 -35.08
N TYR A 5 -8.23 -23.38 -34.53
CA TYR A 5 -8.86 -23.20 -33.22
C TYR A 5 -7.90 -23.44 -32.05
N LEU A 6 -6.81 -24.19 -32.27
CA LEU A 6 -5.85 -24.51 -31.22
C LEU A 6 -4.98 -23.29 -30.85
N THR A 7 -4.73 -22.41 -31.82
CA THR A 7 -3.89 -21.21 -31.63
C THR A 7 -4.59 -20.12 -30.84
N ILE A 8 -5.92 -20.03 -30.93
CA ILE A 8 -6.72 -19.02 -30.22
C ILE A 8 -6.83 -19.34 -28.72
N ILE A 9 -6.87 -20.63 -28.36
CA ILE A 9 -6.93 -21.06 -26.94
C ILE A 9 -5.60 -20.78 -26.22
N LEU A 10 -4.46 -20.85 -26.92
CA LEU A 10 -3.14 -20.63 -26.31
C LEU A 10 -2.88 -19.16 -25.96
N VAL A 11 -3.47 -18.21 -26.70
CA VAL A 11 -3.29 -16.75 -26.49
C VAL A 11 -4.09 -16.24 -25.27
N LEU A 12 -5.14 -16.94 -24.85
CA LEU A 12 -5.96 -16.50 -23.72
C LEU A 12 -5.33 -16.82 -22.35
N ILE A 13 -4.40 -17.79 -22.28
CA ILE A 13 -3.81 -18.24 -21.01
C ILE A 13 -2.65 -17.32 -20.56
N SER A 14 -2.08 -16.53 -21.47
CA SER A 14 -0.95 -15.63 -21.18
C SER A 14 -1.32 -14.33 -20.45
N SER A 15 -2.58 -14.13 -20.07
CA SER A 15 -3.04 -12.88 -19.44
C SER A 15 -3.23 -12.95 -17.93
N ASN A 16 -2.82 -14.05 -17.27
CA ASN A 16 -2.75 -14.09 -15.81
C ASN A 16 -1.48 -13.36 -15.34
N ILE A 17 -1.41 -12.05 -15.62
CA ILE A 17 -0.53 -11.16 -14.87
C ILE A 17 -1.17 -11.08 -13.50
N LEU A 18 -0.66 -11.89 -12.57
CA LEU A 18 -1.01 -11.83 -11.16
C LEU A 18 -0.69 -10.40 -10.71
N ALA A 19 -1.72 -9.60 -10.45
CA ALA A 19 -1.56 -8.22 -10.00
C ALA A 19 -0.66 -8.20 -8.77
N LYS A 20 0.44 -7.45 -8.84
CA LYS A 20 1.45 -7.43 -7.79
C LYS A 20 0.99 -6.46 -6.70
N SER A 21 0.06 -6.91 -5.87
CA SER A 21 -0.32 -6.22 -4.64
C SER A 21 0.36 -6.88 -3.44
N GLU A 22 0.62 -6.09 -2.40
CA GLU A 22 1.11 -6.57 -1.11
C GLU A 22 0.21 -6.01 -0.02
N SER A 23 -0.28 -6.87 0.87
CA SER A 23 -1.07 -6.48 2.03
C SER A 23 -0.21 -6.60 3.28
N LEU A 24 -0.33 -5.63 4.18
CA LEU A 24 0.57 -5.42 5.32
C LEU A 24 -0.24 -5.11 6.58
N PRO A 25 -0.04 -5.84 7.69
CA PRO A 25 -0.68 -5.47 8.94
C PRO A 25 -0.03 -4.21 9.52
N VAL A 26 -0.84 -3.19 9.80
CA VAL A 26 -0.38 -1.95 10.46
C VAL A 26 -0.50 -2.11 11.97
N HIS A 27 0.63 -2.00 12.67
CA HIS A 27 0.69 -2.18 14.12
C HIS A 27 0.44 -0.91 14.91
N SER A 28 0.86 0.23 14.37
CA SER A 28 0.62 1.52 14.99
C SER A 28 0.68 2.63 13.96
N TYR A 29 -0.04 3.69 14.29
CA TYR A 29 -0.11 4.93 13.54
C TYR A 29 0.28 6.08 14.47
N ILE A 30 1.40 6.73 14.19
CA ILE A 30 1.99 7.73 15.09
C ILE A 30 2.32 9.03 14.36
N ASP A 31 2.22 10.14 15.08
CA ASP A 31 2.65 11.44 14.60
C ASP A 31 4.17 11.48 14.41
N THR A 32 4.60 12.22 13.39
CA THR A 32 6.01 12.60 13.25
C THR A 32 6.27 13.98 13.86
N GLU A 33 7.49 14.49 13.74
CA GLU A 33 7.82 15.87 14.13
C GLU A 33 7.17 16.94 13.22
N PHE A 34 6.65 16.53 12.07
CA PHE A 34 5.98 17.41 11.11
C PHE A 34 4.47 17.26 11.21
N GLU A 35 3.74 18.38 11.09
CA GLU A 35 2.28 18.39 11.14
C GLU A 35 1.69 17.64 9.93
N ALA A 36 0.58 16.92 10.12
CA ALA A 36 -0.08 16.15 9.07
C ALA A 36 0.84 15.15 8.31
N MET A 37 1.94 14.74 8.95
CA MET A 37 2.82 13.67 8.51
C MET A 37 2.88 12.59 9.59
N PHE A 38 2.65 11.35 9.18
CA PHE A 38 2.42 10.25 10.10
C PHE A 38 3.21 9.02 9.69
N GLU A 39 3.73 8.32 10.67
CA GLU A 39 4.44 7.07 10.46
C GLU A 39 3.54 5.86 10.73
N LEU A 40 3.48 4.96 9.76
CA LEU A 40 2.82 3.67 9.89
C LEU A 40 3.90 2.62 10.21
N LYS A 41 3.74 1.92 11.34
CA LYS A 41 4.62 0.83 11.71
C LYS A 41 4.07 -0.48 11.19
N VAL A 42 4.85 -1.12 10.32
CA VAL A 42 4.64 -2.48 9.79
C VAL A 42 5.92 -3.29 10.03
N PHE A 43 5.89 -4.61 9.92
CA PHE A 43 7.10 -5.44 10.14
C PHE A 43 8.01 -5.51 8.92
N GLU A 44 7.42 -5.46 7.72
CA GLU A 44 8.06 -5.74 6.45
C GLU A 44 8.94 -4.59 5.95
N TYR A 45 8.64 -3.37 6.41
CA TYR A 45 9.30 -2.14 5.98
C TYR A 45 9.83 -1.38 7.18
N PRO A 46 11.08 -0.87 7.14
CA PRO A 46 11.64 -0.11 8.25
C PRO A 46 10.88 1.18 8.55
N LYS A 47 10.24 1.77 7.54
CA LYS A 47 9.56 3.07 7.65
C LYS A 47 8.52 3.23 6.53
N ILE A 48 7.31 3.62 6.89
CA ILE A 48 6.25 4.05 5.96
C ILE A 48 5.71 5.39 6.44
N ILE A 49 5.69 6.41 5.59
CA ILE A 49 5.23 7.76 5.92
C ILE A 49 4.01 8.11 5.08
N LEU A 50 2.90 8.42 5.74
CA LEU A 50 1.75 9.09 5.13
C LEU A 50 1.95 10.60 5.28
N ASP A 51 2.23 11.27 4.15
CA ASP A 51 2.48 12.70 4.07
C ASP A 51 1.27 13.38 3.44
N CYS A 52 0.45 14.02 4.28
CA CYS A 52 -0.70 14.82 3.85
C CYS A 52 -0.42 16.33 3.93
N GLN A 53 0.81 16.74 4.28
CA GLN A 53 1.19 18.14 4.44
C GLN A 53 1.89 18.69 3.20
N SER A 54 2.73 17.88 2.56
CA SER A 54 3.51 18.28 1.40
C SER A 54 2.64 18.57 0.19
N PHE A 55 3.17 19.38 -0.72
CA PHE A 55 2.55 19.64 -2.03
C PHE A 55 2.19 18.37 -2.80
N PHE A 56 3.02 17.34 -2.65
CA PHE A 56 2.75 16.00 -3.15
C PHE A 56 2.22 15.16 -2.00
N HIS A 57 0.90 15.13 -1.78
CA HIS A 57 0.33 14.18 -0.83
C HIS A 57 0.66 12.76 -1.28
N GLN A 58 1.13 11.92 -0.37
CA GLN A 58 1.69 10.63 -0.74
C GLN A 58 1.82 9.68 0.45
N LEU A 59 1.84 8.38 0.15
CA LEU A 59 2.38 7.37 1.04
C LEU A 59 3.75 6.93 0.54
N VAL A 60 4.76 7.03 1.40
CA VAL A 60 6.15 6.70 1.07
C VAL A 60 6.58 5.46 1.82
N VAL A 61 6.97 4.43 1.08
CA VAL A 61 7.53 3.19 1.61
C VAL A 61 9.05 3.21 1.42
N TYR A 62 9.77 3.07 2.52
CA TYR A 62 11.23 3.02 2.52
C TYR A 62 11.68 1.58 2.72
N LYS A 63 12.61 1.11 1.89
CA LYS A 63 13.22 -0.21 2.02
C LYS A 63 14.72 -0.07 2.17
N ASP A 64 15.25 -0.66 3.24
CA ASP A 64 16.69 -0.73 3.48
C ASP A 64 17.31 -1.73 2.49
N ILE A 65 18.25 -1.26 1.67
CA ILE A 65 19.21 -2.13 1.01
C ILE A 65 20.51 -1.97 1.79
N SER A 66 21.08 -3.10 2.22
CA SER A 66 22.23 -3.25 3.11
C SER A 66 23.56 -2.65 2.64
N ALA A 67 23.55 -1.58 1.83
CA ALA A 67 24.72 -0.90 1.28
C ALA A 67 24.49 0.60 1.00
N GLY A 68 23.61 1.28 1.75
CA GLY A 68 23.52 2.75 1.74
C GLY A 68 22.57 3.38 0.71
N ASP A 69 21.85 2.58 -0.07
CA ASP A 69 20.79 3.04 -0.95
C ASP A 69 19.41 2.69 -0.35
N GLU A 70 18.68 3.71 0.12
CA GLU A 70 17.29 3.57 0.56
C GLU A 70 16.39 3.55 -0.68
N VAL A 71 15.72 2.44 -0.98
CA VAL A 71 14.71 2.45 -2.06
C VAL A 71 13.47 3.12 -1.51
N LYS A 72 13.19 4.31 -2.05
CA LYS A 72 11.94 5.02 -1.82
C LYS A 72 10.94 4.65 -2.91
N ARG A 73 9.79 4.11 -2.51
CA ARG A 73 8.62 4.00 -3.38
C ARG A 73 7.52 4.93 -2.86
N SER A 74 6.97 5.76 -3.74
CA SER A 74 5.94 6.74 -3.38
C SER A 74 4.65 6.41 -4.12
N PHE A 75 3.54 6.44 -3.39
CA PHE A 75 2.19 6.31 -3.90
C PHE A 75 1.56 7.70 -3.80
N HIS A 76 1.27 8.31 -4.95
CA HIS A 76 0.73 9.66 -4.95
C HIS A 76 -0.76 9.62 -4.59
N LEU A 77 -1.17 10.55 -3.74
CA LEU A 77 -2.52 10.71 -3.27
C LEU A 77 -3.02 12.10 -3.66
N ASP A 78 -4.30 12.21 -3.97
CA ASP A 78 -4.97 13.49 -3.88
C ASP A 78 -5.26 13.86 -2.40
N PHE A 79 -5.76 15.08 -2.18
CA PHE A 79 -6.05 15.56 -0.84
C PHE A 79 -7.14 14.73 -0.15
N GLU A 80 -8.20 14.35 -0.86
CA GLU A 80 -9.32 13.61 -0.30
C GLU A 80 -8.88 12.20 0.11
N GLN A 81 -8.07 11.54 -0.72
CA GLN A 81 -7.49 10.23 -0.44
C GLN A 81 -6.59 10.27 0.79
N CYS A 82 -5.73 11.29 0.92
CA CYS A 82 -4.84 11.42 2.07
C CYS A 82 -5.63 11.69 3.36
N TYR A 83 -6.62 12.58 3.30
CA TYR A 83 -7.49 12.89 4.42
C TYR A 83 -8.32 11.67 4.86
N ALA A 84 -8.91 10.95 3.91
CA ALA A 84 -9.67 9.72 4.19
C ALA A 84 -8.77 8.64 4.80
N ALA A 85 -7.52 8.49 4.34
CA ALA A 85 -6.55 7.58 4.92
C ALA A 85 -6.22 7.97 6.37
N HIS A 86 -5.95 9.25 6.63
CA HIS A 86 -5.71 9.76 7.98
C HIS A 86 -6.89 9.48 8.91
N GLU A 87 -8.11 9.85 8.49
CA GLU A 87 -9.33 9.64 9.27
C GLU A 87 -9.55 8.16 9.57
N PHE A 88 -9.41 7.30 8.56
CA PHE A 88 -9.55 5.85 8.72
C PHE A 88 -8.55 5.29 9.75
N LEU A 89 -7.28 5.68 9.66
CA LEU A 89 -6.22 5.22 10.56
C LEU A 89 -6.45 5.71 12.00
N TYR A 90 -6.83 6.98 12.14
CA TYR A 90 -7.13 7.57 13.44
C TYR A 90 -8.32 6.87 14.12
N GLN A 91 -9.43 6.69 13.41
CA GLN A 91 -10.62 6.00 13.93
C GLN A 91 -10.33 4.53 14.26
N SER A 92 -9.60 3.82 13.38
CA SER A 92 -9.24 2.43 13.62
C SER A 92 -8.38 2.26 14.87
N GLN A 93 -7.45 3.19 15.11
CA GLN A 93 -6.61 3.19 16.31
C GLN A 93 -7.42 3.51 17.58
N ASP A 94 -8.32 4.50 17.54
CA ASP A 94 -9.20 4.86 18.66
C ASP A 94 -10.12 3.69 19.06
N GLU A 95 -10.69 3.01 18.06
CA GLU A 95 -11.59 1.87 18.24
C GLU A 95 -10.86 0.53 18.44
N ARG A 96 -9.53 0.52 18.40
CA ARG A 96 -8.68 -0.69 18.51
C ARG A 96 -9.02 -1.77 17.48
N ARG A 97 -9.36 -1.35 16.26
CA ARG A 97 -9.59 -2.26 15.13
C ARG A 97 -8.27 -2.60 14.43
N PRO A 98 -8.10 -3.84 13.95
CA PRO A 98 -6.96 -4.18 13.11
C PRO A 98 -7.00 -3.34 11.82
N VAL A 99 -5.83 -3.09 11.24
CA VAL A 99 -5.69 -2.37 9.98
C VAL A 99 -4.79 -3.17 9.04
N CYS A 100 -5.26 -3.41 7.82
CA CYS A 100 -4.44 -3.85 6.71
C CYS A 100 -4.20 -2.68 5.75
N LEU A 101 -2.94 -2.43 5.41
CA LEU A 101 -2.52 -1.56 4.32
C LEU A 101 -2.25 -2.42 3.09
N THR A 102 -2.95 -2.15 1.99
CA THR A 102 -2.68 -2.77 0.69
C THR A 102 -1.93 -1.78 -0.19
N LEU A 103 -0.80 -2.23 -0.73
CA LEU A 103 0.02 -1.53 -1.70
C LEU A 103 -0.20 -2.17 -3.07
N ASP A 104 -0.86 -1.47 -3.99
CA ASP A 104 -1.01 -1.91 -5.37
C ASP A 104 0.12 -1.32 -6.23
N PHE A 105 1.10 -2.15 -6.57
CA PHE A 105 2.27 -1.69 -7.32
C PHE A 105 2.00 -1.49 -8.82
N ASP A 106 0.92 -2.06 -9.34
CA ASP A 106 0.57 -1.98 -10.76
C ASP A 106 -0.25 -0.72 -11.02
N GLU A 107 -1.22 -0.43 -10.15
CA GLU A 107 -2.04 0.78 -10.22
C GLU A 107 -1.36 1.99 -9.55
N GLY A 108 -0.33 1.76 -8.73
CA GLY A 108 0.31 2.82 -7.95
C GLY A 108 -0.61 3.39 -6.87
N ALA A 109 -1.52 2.56 -6.36
CA ALA A 109 -2.57 2.93 -5.41
C ALA A 109 -2.34 2.29 -4.03
N ILE A 110 -3.04 2.83 -3.02
CA ILE A 110 -3.10 2.25 -1.68
C ILE A 110 -4.55 2.04 -1.26
N ALA A 111 -4.78 1.09 -0.38
CA ALA A 111 -6.06 0.92 0.30
C ALA A 111 -5.86 0.55 1.76
N PHE A 112 -6.82 0.92 2.60
CA PHE A 112 -6.89 0.51 4.00
C PHE A 112 -8.17 -0.27 4.26
N SER A 113 -8.10 -1.27 5.12
CA SER A 113 -9.26 -2.04 5.56
C SER A 113 -9.12 -2.50 7.01
N ASN A 114 -10.24 -2.78 7.67
CA ASN A 114 -10.26 -3.39 9.01
C ASN A 114 -10.40 -4.92 8.96
N ALA A 115 -9.81 -5.56 7.93
CA ALA A 115 -9.78 -7.00 7.88
C ALA A 115 -8.97 -7.57 9.07
N PRO A 116 -9.28 -8.80 9.55
CA PRO A 116 -8.46 -9.49 10.54
C PRO A 116 -6.99 -9.56 10.11
N ILE A 117 -6.06 -9.53 11.07
CA ILE A 117 -4.61 -9.52 10.79
C ILE A 117 -4.20 -10.76 9.98
N GLU A 118 -4.88 -11.88 10.18
CA GLU A 118 -4.69 -13.14 9.46
C GLU A 118 -5.00 -13.03 7.96
N GLU A 119 -5.86 -12.08 7.58
CA GLU A 119 -6.29 -11.82 6.21
C GLU A 119 -5.44 -10.73 5.52
N CYS A 120 -4.53 -10.06 6.24
CA CYS A 120 -3.61 -9.09 5.64
C CYS A 120 -2.46 -9.74 4.83
N LYS A 121 -2.46 -11.06 4.54
CA LYS A 121 -1.30 -11.78 3.97
C LYS A 121 -1.62 -12.62 2.74
#